data_AF-A0A9D7E058-F1
#
_entry.id   AF-A0A9D7E058-F1
#
_cell.length_a   1.000
_cell.length_b   1.000
_cell.length_c   1.000
_cell.angle_alpha   90.00
_cell.angle_beta   90.00
_cell.angle_gamma   90.00
#
_symmetry.space_group_name_H-M   'P 1'
#
loop_
_entity.id
_entity.type
_entity.pdbx_description
1 polymer ?
#
loop_
_entity_poly.entity_id
_entity_poly.type
_entity_poly.pdbx_seq_one_letter_code
_entity_poly.pdbx_strand_id
1 'polypeptide(L)' 'MTIESLPTFTKPARQRWESIPANIRQRLLSNVWCGQCRHETTITNFSGAIKGGDLLLVGKCAECHSDVARVIESS' A
#
# COMPACT_ATOMS: atom_id res chain seq x y z
N MET A 1 16.55 19.51 -7.86
CA MET A 1 15.90 18.40 -8.58
C MET A 1 14.70 17.97 -7.77
N THR A 2 13.61 17.73 -8.47
CA THR A 2 12.22 17.69 -8.01
C THR A 2 12.05 16.84 -6.76
N ILE A 3 11.42 17.42 -5.73
CA ILE A 3 10.75 16.68 -4.68
C ILE A 3 9.80 15.75 -5.43
N GLU A 4 10.15 14.47 -5.52
CA GLU A 4 9.28 13.42 -6.01
C GLU A 4 8.10 13.42 -5.06
N SER A 5 7.12 14.26 -5.39
CA SER A 5 5.75 14.15 -4.97
C SER A 5 5.44 12.68 -4.99
N LEU A 6 5.35 12.04 -3.82
CA LEU A 6 4.68 10.76 -3.65
C LEU A 6 3.35 10.91 -4.40
N PRO A 7 3.22 10.42 -5.64
CA PRO A 7 1.98 10.58 -6.34
C PRO A 7 0.99 9.74 -5.55
N THR A 8 -0.29 10.09 -5.63
CA THR A 8 -1.34 9.09 -5.47
C THR A 8 -1.59 8.55 -4.05
N PHE A 9 -1.40 9.34 -3.00
CA PHE A 9 -2.32 9.22 -1.85
C PHE A 9 -3.40 10.28 -1.93
N THR A 10 -4.67 9.86 -1.93
CA THR A 10 -5.77 10.82 -1.73
C THR A 10 -5.69 11.40 -0.31
N LYS A 11 -6.15 12.65 -0.11
CA LYS A 11 -6.15 13.27 1.23
C LYS A 11 -6.71 12.37 2.33
N PRO A 12 -7.91 11.75 2.19
CA PRO A 12 -8.45 10.86 3.22
C PRO A 12 -7.64 9.56 3.36
N ALA A 13 -7.08 9.03 2.27
CA ALA A 13 -6.23 7.84 2.33
C ALA A 13 -4.93 8.12 3.10
N ARG A 14 -4.32 9.29 2.90
CA ARG A 14 -3.12 9.70 3.65
C ARG A 14 -3.41 9.82 5.14
N GLN A 15 -4.49 10.51 5.50
CA GLN A 15 -4.89 10.65 6.91
C GLN A 15 -5.11 9.28 7.56
N ARG A 16 -5.79 8.37 6.88
CA ARG A 16 -6.00 7.01 7.38
C ARG A 16 -4.68 6.25 7.50
N TRP A 17 -3.82 6.33 6.49
CA TRP A 17 -2.51 5.67 6.50
C TRP A 17 -1.63 6.18 7.64
N GLU A 18 -1.56 7.49 7.84
CA GLU A 18 -0.78 8.13 8.90
C GLU A 18 -1.35 7.85 10.30
N SER A 19 -2.66 7.61 10.43
CA SER A 19 -3.27 7.19 11.70
C SER A 19 -2.84 5.78 12.15
N ILE A 20 -2.33 4.96 11.23
CA ILE A 20 -1.86 3.61 11.53
C ILE A 20 -0.43 3.68 12.10
N PRO A 21 -0.16 3.09 13.28
CA PRO A 21 1.18 3.04 13.85
C PRO A 21 2.24 2.51 12.89
N ALA A 22 3.46 3.05 12.94
CA ALA A 22 4.51 2.73 11.97
C ALA A 22 4.86 1.23 11.92
N ASN A 23 4.88 0.55 13.08
CA ASN A 23 5.10 -0.90 13.18
C ASN A 23 4.00 -1.70 12.45
N ILE A 24 2.74 -1.25 12.54
CA ILE A 24 1.62 -1.88 11.84
C ILE A 24 1.70 -1.61 10.34
N ARG A 25 2.04 -0.37 9.94
CA ARG A 25 2.28 -0.03 8.53
C ARG A 25 3.34 -0.92 7.92
N GLN A 26 4.49 -1.11 8.56
CA GLN A 26 5.55 -2.00 8.07
C GLN A 26 5.04 -3.42 7.86
N ARG A 27 4.27 -3.96 8.81
CA ARG A 27 3.69 -5.29 8.70
C ARG A 27 2.66 -5.40 7.57
N LEU A 28 1.87 -4.35 7.33
CA LEU A 28 0.92 -4.30 6.22
C LEU A 28 1.64 -4.25 4.86
N LEU A 29 2.78 -3.55 4.79
CA LEU A 29 3.59 -3.47 3.58
C LEU A 29 4.33 -4.79 3.29
N SER A 30 4.78 -5.51 4.32
CA SER A 30 5.51 -6.77 4.17
C SER A 30 4.60 -8.01 4.08
N ASN A 31 3.29 -7.83 4.16
CA ASN A 31 2.31 -8.92 4.11
C ASN A 31 1.29 -8.67 2.98
N VAL A 32 1.80 -8.59 1.76
CA VAL A 32 1.00 -8.40 0.55
C VAL A 32 1.09 -9.64 -0.31
N TRP A 33 -0.05 -10.23 -0.66
CA TRP A 33 -0.08 -11.39 -1.55
C TRP A 33 0.26 -11.00 -2.98
N CYS A 34 1.25 -11.68 -3.57
CA CYS A 34 1.55 -11.53 -4.99
C CYS A 34 1.00 -12.72 -5.78
N GLY A 35 0.09 -12.46 -6.72
CA GLY A 35 -0.47 -13.51 -7.58
C GLY A 35 0.57 -14.19 -8.49
N GLN A 36 1.67 -13.50 -8.81
CA GLN A 36 2.75 -14.03 -9.65
C GLN A 36 3.74 -14.88 -8.83
N CYS A 37 4.21 -14.37 -7.69
CA CYS A 37 5.11 -15.13 -6.80
C CYS A 37 4.38 -16.27 -6.07
N ARG A 38 3.05 -16.16 -5.90
CA ARG A 38 2.19 -17.12 -5.19
C ARG A 38 2.54 -17.26 -3.70
N HIS A 39 3.03 -16.18 -3.11
CA HIS A 39 3.33 -16.05 -1.68
C HIS A 39 3.12 -14.60 -1.21
N GLU A 40 3.26 -14.38 0.09
CA GLU A 40 3.36 -13.04 0.66
C GLU A 40 4.72 -12.39 0.37
N THR A 41 4.67 -11.12 0.00
CA THR A 41 5.84 -10.32 -0.32
C THR A 41 5.69 -8.90 0.21
N THR A 42 6.71 -8.09 -0.03
CA THR A 42 6.71 -6.66 0.31
C THR A 42 6.25 -5.83 -0.88
N ILE A 43 5.33 -4.89 -0.63
CA ILE A 43 4.91 -3.89 -1.62
C ILE A 43 5.87 -2.70 -1.64
N THR A 44 6.28 -2.31 -2.83
CA THR A 44 7.15 -1.15 -3.10
C THR A 44 6.45 -0.19 -4.05
N ASN A 45 6.91 1.07 -4.07
CA ASN A 45 6.36 2.14 -4.93
C ASN A 45 4.83 2.19 -4.90
N PHE A 46 4.26 2.25 -3.70
CA PHE A 46 2.82 2.12 -3.50
C PHE A 46 2.11 3.47 -3.37
N SER A 47 0.85 3.44 -3.77
CA SER A 47 -0.13 4.51 -3.73
C SER A 47 -1.30 4.07 -2.87
N GLY A 48 -2.13 5.02 -2.42
CA GLY A 48 -3.28 4.73 -1.56
C GLY A 48 -4.52 5.55 -1.90
N ALA A 49 -5.67 4.88 -2.00
CA ALA A 49 -6.96 5.53 -2.20
C ALA A 49 -8.02 4.91 -1.29
N ILE A 50 -8.99 5.73 -0.89
CA ILE A 50 -10.19 5.20 -0.22
C ILE A 50 -11.15 4.70 -1.31
N LYS A 51 -11.56 3.43 -1.22
CA LYS A 51 -12.60 2.83 -2.07
C LYS A 51 -13.60 2.11 -1.17
N GLY A 52 -14.88 2.48 -1.27
CA GLY A 52 -15.93 1.84 -0.48
C GLY A 52 -15.84 2.08 1.04
N GLY A 53 -15.02 3.01 1.50
CA GLY A 53 -14.72 3.24 2.93
C GLY A 53 -13.39 2.64 3.37
N ASP A 54 -12.81 1.74 2.57
CA ASP A 54 -11.56 1.05 2.90
C ASP A 54 -10.35 1.69 2.25
N LEU A 55 -9.19 1.53 2.89
CA LEU A 55 -7.93 2.00 2.35
C LEU A 55 -7.32 0.93 1.43
N LEU A 56 -7.36 1.19 0.13
CA LEU A 56 -6.72 0.36 -0.89
C LEU A 56 -5.31 0.90 -1.16
N LEU A 57 -4.30 0.06 -0.93
CA LEU A 57 -2.93 0.28 -1.36
C LEU A 57 -2.65 -0.46 -2.66
N VAL A 58 -2.04 0.20 -3.64
CA VAL A 58 -1.65 -0.40 -4.93
C VAL A 58 -0.22 -0.02 -5.25
N GLY A 59 0.59 -1.00 -5.65
CA GLY A 59 2.02 -0.83 -5.88
C GLY A 59 2.62 -2.04 -6.59
N LYS A 60 3.93 -2.22 -6.43
CA LYS A 60 4.69 -3.27 -7.08
C LYS A 60 5.20 -4.31 -6.09
N CYS A 61 5.29 -5.56 -6.51
CA CYS A 61 5.97 -6.62 -5.76
C CYS A 61 7.48 -6.34 -5.71
N ALA A 62 8.09 -6.48 -4.53
CA ALA A 62 9.55 -6.31 -4.36
C ALA A 62 10.38 -7.35 -5.13
N GLU A 63 9.83 -8.54 -5.41
CA GLU A 63 10.56 -9.64 -6.05
C GLU A 63 10.37 -9.67 -7.57
N CYS A 64 9.12 -9.66 -8.04
CA CYS A 64 8.80 -9.81 -9.46
C CYS A 64 8.31 -8.53 -10.13
N HIS A 65 8.22 -7.41 -9.38
CA HIS A 65 7.80 -6.10 -9.87
C HIS A 65 6.41 -6.08 -10.52
N SER A 66 5.62 -7.13 -10.32
CA SER A 66 4.24 -7.21 -10.81
C SER A 66 3.31 -6.37 -9.95
N ASP A 67 2.16 -6.00 -10.51
CA ASP A 67 1.15 -5.24 -9.79
C ASP A 67 0.57 -6.05 -8.62
N VAL A 68 0.59 -5.44 -7.44
CA VAL A 68 0.03 -5.99 -6.21
C VAL A 68 -0.83 -4.94 -5.51
N ALA A 69 -1.79 -5.42 -4.73
CA ALA A 69 -2.68 -4.56 -3.98
C ALA A 69 -2.96 -5.13 -2.59
N ARG A 70 -3.19 -4.23 -1.63
CA ARG A 70 -3.57 -4.57 -0.26
C ARG A 70 -4.72 -3.70 0.18
N VAL A 71 -5.81 -4.32 0.64
CA VAL A 71 -6.94 -3.60 1.25
C VAL A 71 -6.75 -3.59 2.76
N ILE A 72 -7.03 -2.44 3.37
CA ILE A 72 -7.05 -2.23 4.81
C ILE A 72 -8.46 -1.78 5.18
N GLU A 73 -9.21 -2.69 5.78
CA GLU A 73 -10.59 -2.47 6.19
C GLU A 73 -10.65 -1.52 7.39
N SER A 74 -11.69 -0.68 7.43
CA SER A 74 -11.99 0.19 8.57
C SER A 74 -13.22 -0.32 9.31
N SER A 75 -13.07 -1.40 10.07
CA SER A 75 -14.09 -1.90 11.01
C SER A 75 -14.38 -0.90 12.13
#